data_AF-A0A6G5QGV8-F1
#
_entry.id   AF-A0A6G5QGV8-F1
#
_cell.length_a   1.000
_cell.length_b   1.000
_cell.length_c   1.000
_cell.angle_alpha   90.00
_cell.angle_beta   90.00
_cell.angle_gamma   90.00
#
_symmetry.space_group_name_H-M   'P 1'
#
loop_
_entity.id
_entity.type
_entity.pdbx_description
1 polymer ?
#
loop_
_entity_poly.entity_id
_entity_poly.type
_entity_poly.pdbx_seq_one_letter_code
_entity_poly.pdbx_strand_id
1 'polypeptide(L)' 'MQDKKLSRKKLAQKFNIPYPTINDWAKAEAGNWRYELLEFLSNLSEEEIEIIKNRSKKIV' A
#
# COMPACT_ATOMS: atom_id res chain seq x y z
N MET A 1 13.93 -7.51 -13.95
CA MET A 1 13.21 -8.49 -13.10
C MET A 1 11.93 -7.81 -12.66
N GLN A 2 10.75 -8.34 -12.97
CA GLN A 2 9.50 -7.73 -12.48
C GLN A 2 9.44 -7.99 -10.97
N ASP A 3 9.58 -6.94 -10.17
CA ASP A 3 9.39 -7.04 -8.74
C ASP A 3 7.97 -7.52 -8.44
N LYS A 4 7.88 -8.57 -7.63
CA LYS A 4 6.64 -9.24 -7.31
C LYS A 4 5.77 -8.26 -6.51
N LYS A 5 4.60 -7.87 -7.05
CA LYS A 5 3.61 -7.03 -6.36
C LYS A 5 3.44 -7.46 -4.90
N LEU A 6 3.44 -6.50 -3.99
CA LEU A 6 3.28 -6.77 -2.56
C LEU A 6 1.93 -7.42 -2.29
N SER A 7 1.95 -8.50 -1.49
CA SER A 7 0.70 -9.14 -1.09
C SER A 7 -0.09 -8.24 -0.14
N ARG A 8 -1.43 -8.34 -0.18
CA ARG A 8 -2.34 -7.62 0.73
C ARG A 8 -1.95 -7.77 2.21
N LYS A 9 -1.48 -8.95 2.62
CA LYS A 9 -0.99 -9.21 3.98
C LYS A 9 0.28 -8.40 4.30
N LYS A 10 1.23 -8.34 3.36
CA LYS A 10 2.45 -7.52 3.52
C LYS A 10 2.12 -6.04 3.57
N LEU A 11 1.20 -5.56 2.72
CA LEU A 11 0.75 -4.16 2.73
C LEU A 11 0.15 -3.77 4.08
N ALA A 12 -0.76 -4.61 4.61
CA ALA A 12 -1.35 -4.39 5.93
C ALA A 12 -0.28 -4.22 7.02
N GLN A 13 0.75 -5.06 7.01
CA GLN A 13 1.87 -4.98 7.97
C GLN A 13 2.75 -3.74 7.73
N LYS A 14 3.14 -3.45 6.49
CA LYS A 14 4.10 -2.38 6.16
C LYS A 14 3.54 -0.99 6.43
N PHE A 15 2.25 -0.79 6.12
CA PHE A 15 1.55 0.48 6.28
C PHE A 15 0.72 0.56 7.57
N ASN A 16 0.74 -0.48 8.41
CA ASN A 16 -0.06 -0.55 9.64
C ASN A 16 -1.56 -0.31 9.39
N ILE A 17 -2.08 -0.87 8.30
CA ILE A 17 -3.49 -0.82 7.92
C ILE A 17 -4.10 -2.18 8.27
N PRO A 18 -5.24 -2.26 8.97
CA PRO A 18 -5.87 -3.54 9.27
C PRO A 18 -6.12 -4.35 8.00
N TYR A 19 -5.80 -5.64 8.03
CA TYR A 19 -6.02 -6.53 6.89
C TYR A 19 -7.49 -6.56 6.40
N PRO A 20 -8.51 -6.51 7.28
CA PRO A 20 -9.90 -6.37 6.85
C PRO A 20 -10.15 -5.11 6.00
N THR A 21 -9.52 -3.99 6.35
CA THR A 21 -9.61 -2.74 5.59
C THR A 21 -8.98 -2.88 4.20
N ILE A 22 -7.81 -3.50 4.11
CA ILE A 22 -7.17 -3.80 2.81
C ILE A 22 -8.05 -4.72 1.95
N ASN A 23 -8.70 -5.72 2.56
CA ASN A 23 -9.61 -6.61 1.85
C ASN A 23 -10.90 -5.92 1.40
N ASP A 24 -11.40 -4.96 2.18
CA ASP A 24 -12.52 -4.12 1.79
C ASP A 24 -12.16 -3.26 0.58
N TRP A 25 -11.00 -2.60 0.60
CA TRP A 25 -10.52 -1.78 -0.51
C TRP A 25 -10.33 -2.58 -1.80
N ALA A 26 -9.88 -3.82 -1.70
CA ALA A 26 -9.71 -4.72 -2.85
C ALA A 26 -11.03 -5.12 -3.53
N LYS A 27 -12.18 -4.94 -2.86
CA LYS A 27 -13.51 -5.22 -3.43
C LYS A 27 -14.11 -4.02 -4.17
N ALA A 28 -13.47 -2.84 -4.07
CA ALA A 28 -13.95 -1.66 -4.76
C ALA A 28 -13.75 -1.80 -6.27
N GLU A 29 -14.66 -1.20 -7.05
CA GLU A 29 -14.60 -1.21 -8.51
C GLU A 29 -13.46 -0.33 -9.04
N ALA A 30 -13.05 -0.56 -10.29
CA ALA A 30 -12.07 0.28 -10.99
C ALA A 30 -12.59 1.73 -11.08
N GLY A 31 -11.72 2.71 -10.81
CA GLY A 31 -12.10 4.12 -10.67
C GLY A 31 -12.50 4.52 -9.23
N ASN A 32 -12.57 3.57 -8.30
CA ASN A 32 -12.70 3.88 -6.88
C ASN A 32 -11.33 4.19 -6.28
N TRP A 33 -11.22 5.31 -5.55
CA TRP A 33 -9.98 5.70 -4.89
C TRP A 33 -9.39 4.63 -3.96
N ARG A 34 -10.22 3.75 -3.36
CA ARG A 34 -9.74 2.63 -2.53
C ARG A 34 -9.00 1.59 -3.35
N TYR A 35 -9.53 1.27 -4.52
CA TYR A 35 -8.89 0.33 -5.46
C TYR A 35 -7.59 0.94 -5.99
N GLU A 36 -7.64 2.18 -6.47
CA GLU A 36 -6.48 2.89 -7.03
C GLU A 36 -5.36 3.08 -5.99
N LEU A 37 -5.72 3.43 -4.75
CA LEU A 37 -4.76 3.53 -3.65
C LEU A 37 -4.14 2.17 -3.34
N LEU A 38 -4.94 1.11 -3.28
CA LEU A 38 -4.43 -0.24 -3.03
C LEU A 38 -3.50 -0.69 -4.16
N GLU A 39 -3.86 -0.42 -5.42
CA GLU A 39 -3.03 -0.72 -6.58
C GLU A 39 -1.70 0.03 -6.52
N PHE A 40 -1.73 1.35 -6.27
CA PHE A 40 -0.54 2.16 -6.05
C PHE A 40 0.37 1.56 -4.99
N LEU A 41 -0.17 1.31 -3.78
CA LEU A 41 0.61 0.76 -2.67
C LEU A 41 1.20 -0.62 -2.99
N SER A 42 0.49 -1.45 -3.76
CA SER A 42 0.92 -2.80 -4.14
C SER A 42 2.09 -2.82 -5.13
N ASN A 43 2.26 -1.73 -5.88
CA ASN A 43 3.30 -1.56 -6.89
C ASN A 43 4.57 -0.90 -6.33
N LEU A 44 4.56 -0.43 -5.09
CA LEU A 44 5.75 0.18 -4.46
C LEU A 44 6.82 -0.88 -4.19
N SER A 45 8.07 -0.51 -4.48
CA SER A 45 9.26 -1.21 -4.02
C SER A 45 9.49 -0.97 -2.52
N GLU A 46 10.32 -1.83 -1.92
CA GLU A 46 10.67 -1.71 -0.50
C GLU A 46 11.37 -0.37 -0.19
N GLU A 47 12.21 0.11 -1.10
CA GLU A 47 12.91 1.40 -1.00
C GLU A 47 11.91 2.58 -1.02
N GLU A 48 10.95 2.57 -1.94
CA GLU A 48 9.92 3.62 -2.01
C GLU A 48 9.04 3.65 -0.74
N ILE A 49 8.72 2.47 -0.18
CA ILE A 49 7.98 2.37 1.09
C ILE A 49 8.77 3.04 2.22
N GLU A 50 10.08 2.80 2.31
CA GLU A 50 10.93 3.42 3.32
C GLU A 50 11.00 4.94 3.16
N ILE A 51 11.14 5.43 1.91
CA ILE A 51 11.12 6.87 1.61
C ILE A 51 9.81 7.51 2.07
N ILE A 52 8.65 6.92 1.73
CA ILE A 52 7.33 7.44 2.12
C ILE A 52 7.18 7.46 3.65
N LYS A 53 7.60 6.39 4.34
CA LYS A 53 7.53 6.31 5.81
C LYS A 53 8.47 7.28 6.51
N ASN A 54 9.58 7.65 5.87
CA ASN A 54 10.48 8.68 6.40
C ASN A 54 9.97 10.09 6.11
N ARG A 55 9.32 10.33 4.96
CA ARG A 55 8.67 11.62 4.64
C ARG A 55 7.46 11.93 5.52
N SER A 56 6.72 10.90 5.97
CA SER A 56 5.57 11.08 6.87
C SER A 56 5.98 11.43 8.30
N LYS A 57 7.24 11.21 8.68
CA LYS A 57 7.80 11.80 9.90
C LYS A 57 8.02 13.28 9.59
N LYS A 58 7.19 14.15 10.17
CA LYS A 58 7.38 15.60 10.09
C LYS A 58 8.85 15.94 10.33
N ILE A 59 9.41 16.78 9.46
CA ILE A 59 10.51 17.68 9.85
C ILE A 59 9.98 18.41 11.09
N VAL A 60 10.56 18.09 12.24
CA VAL A 60 10.27 18.76 13.52
C VAL A 60 10.74 20.20 13.41
#